data_AF-A0A928IF09-F1
#
_entry.id   AF-A0A928IF09-F1
#
_cell.length_a   1.000
_cell.length_b   1.000
_cell.length_c   1.000
_cell.angle_alpha   90.00
_cell.angle_beta   90.00
_cell.angle_gamma   90.00
#
_symmetry.space_group_name_H-M   'P 1'
#
loop_
_entity.id
_entity.type
_entity.pdbx_description
1 polymer ?
#
loop_
_entity_poly.entity_id
_entity_poly.type
_entity_poly.pdbx_seq_one_letter_code
_entity_poly.pdbx_strand_id
1 'polypeptide(L)'
;MSARKKSKKRSAAVYAVVQFFKLFGATALIVAAFSLIIAAALSIPFIDREKNDEYTVKIRTKALTKAVTVKVGDKEIVSQGYFPVSALNGIMGVRVVGDSKGISISNPSGTEVMELTPDSNVIIVNGTWKQAENTVLYKDGECYLPMDLIEKYTCLSVSYDETSSLYTVSTSGAEDISFFPKNAVSDVPEKVLAK
;
A
#
# COMPACT_ATOMS: atom_id res chain seq x y z
N MET A 1 9.15 30.18 -94.06
CA MET A 1 9.93 29.73 -92.88
C MET A 1 9.02 29.68 -91.64
N SER A 2 8.30 28.58 -91.40
CA SER A 2 7.47 28.45 -90.17
C SER A 2 7.18 26.99 -89.82
N ALA A 3 8.21 26.22 -89.44
CA ALA A 3 8.01 24.82 -89.02
C ALA A 3 8.97 24.31 -87.93
N ARG A 4 9.78 25.17 -87.29
CA ARG A 4 10.77 24.72 -86.28
C ARG A 4 10.47 25.10 -84.81
N LYS A 5 9.30 25.68 -84.50
CA LYS A 5 8.94 26.10 -83.13
C LYS A 5 8.00 25.16 -82.35
N LYS A 6 7.48 24.08 -82.94
CA LYS A 6 6.50 23.18 -82.28
C LYS A 6 7.08 21.93 -81.58
N SER A 7 8.35 21.57 -81.81
CA SER A 7 8.95 20.34 -81.26
C SER A 7 9.50 20.49 -79.83
N LYS A 8 10.14 21.62 -79.48
CA LYS A 8 10.73 21.82 -78.13
C LYS A 8 9.71 21.90 -76.98
N LYS A 9 8.47 22.30 -77.24
CA LYS A 9 7.43 22.43 -76.19
C LYS A 9 6.89 21.08 -75.69
N ARG A 10 6.95 20.01 -76.51
CA ARG A 10 6.44 18.69 -76.11
C ARG A 10 7.36 17.99 -75.10
N SER A 11 8.68 18.19 -75.19
CA SER A 11 9.65 17.55 -74.29
C SER A 11 9.59 18.10 -72.86
N ALA A 12 9.39 19.42 -72.70
CA ALA A 12 9.24 20.04 -71.38
C ALA A 12 7.93 19.63 -70.68
N ALA A 13 6.84 19.50 -71.45
CA ALA A 13 5.55 19.05 -70.92
C ALA A 13 5.61 17.58 -70.46
N VAL A 14 6.27 16.70 -71.22
CA VAL A 14 6.46 15.30 -70.84
C VAL A 14 7.36 15.18 -69.60
N TYR A 15 8.41 15.99 -69.51
CA TYR A 15 9.29 16.01 -68.34
C TYR A 15 8.55 16.52 -67.08
N ALA A 16 7.71 17.55 -67.21
CA ALA A 16 6.88 18.05 -66.12
C ALA A 16 5.85 17.01 -65.66
N VAL A 17 5.22 16.27 -66.58
CA VAL A 17 4.29 15.19 -66.25
C VAL A 17 5.02 14.06 -65.51
N VAL A 18 6.20 13.63 -65.98
CA VAL A 18 7.00 12.59 -65.31
C VAL A 18 7.47 13.04 -63.92
N GLN A 19 7.88 14.30 -63.76
CA GLN A 19 8.23 14.86 -62.44
C GLN A 19 7.02 14.96 -61.51
N PHE A 20 5.85 15.31 -62.06
CA PHE A 20 4.60 15.33 -61.30
C PHE A 20 4.21 13.94 -60.80
N PHE A 21 4.35 12.90 -61.63
CA PHE A 21 4.13 11.50 -61.23
C PHE A 21 5.18 11.00 -60.22
N LYS A 22 6.44 11.44 -60.30
CA LYS A 22 7.46 11.11 -59.28
C LYS A 22 7.15 11.78 -57.95
N LEU A 23 6.71 13.03 -57.96
CA LEU A 23 6.34 13.76 -56.75
C LEU A 23 5.06 13.16 -56.12
N PHE A 24 4.06 12.81 -56.95
CA PHE A 24 2.85 12.11 -56.50
C PHE A 24 3.13 10.69 -56.01
N GLY A 25 4.05 9.97 -56.64
CA GLY A 25 4.48 8.64 -56.19
C GLY A 25 5.18 8.72 -54.84
N ALA A 26 6.05 9.71 -54.63
CA ALA A 26 6.73 9.92 -53.36
C ALA A 26 5.76 10.36 -52.25
N THR A 27 4.81 11.25 -52.52
CA THR A 27 3.80 11.65 -51.53
C THR A 27 2.82 10.52 -51.22
N ALA A 28 2.41 9.73 -52.21
CA ALA A 28 1.57 8.54 -51.98
C ALA A 28 2.29 7.50 -51.10
N LEU A 29 3.60 7.34 -51.27
CA LEU A 29 4.40 6.42 -50.45
C LEU A 29 4.57 6.93 -49.01
N ILE A 30 4.71 8.24 -48.81
CA ILE A 30 4.72 8.86 -47.47
C ILE A 30 3.36 8.70 -46.79
N VAL A 31 2.26 8.95 -47.51
CA VAL A 31 0.89 8.77 -46.99
C VAL A 31 0.63 7.30 -46.66
N ALA A 32 1.07 6.36 -47.51
CA ALA A 32 0.97 4.93 -47.25
C ALA A 32 1.76 4.54 -46.00
N ALA A 33 3.01 4.99 -45.87
CA ALA A 33 3.84 4.73 -44.69
C ALA A 33 3.22 5.32 -43.40
N PHE A 34 2.72 6.55 -43.46
CA PHE A 34 2.01 7.17 -42.34
C PHE A 34 0.72 6.43 -41.98
N SER A 35 -0.05 5.97 -42.98
CA SER A 35 -1.26 5.19 -42.75
C SER A 35 -0.97 3.81 -42.14
N LEU A 36 0.18 3.21 -42.47
CA LEU A 36 0.64 1.97 -41.86
C LEU A 36 1.09 2.18 -40.40
N ILE A 37 1.74 3.31 -40.10
CA ILE A 37 2.10 3.70 -38.73
C ILE A 37 0.85 4.00 -37.90
N ILE A 38 -0.13 4.71 -38.46
CA ILE A 38 -1.42 4.99 -37.80
C ILE A 38 -2.22 3.69 -37.63
N ALA A 39 -2.25 2.81 -38.64
CA ALA A 39 -2.88 1.50 -38.52
C ALA A 39 -2.18 0.65 -37.46
N ALA A 40 -0.84 0.66 -37.36
CA ALA A 40 -0.10 -0.02 -36.31
C ALA A 40 -0.34 0.58 -34.92
N ALA A 41 -0.45 1.90 -34.80
CA ALA A 41 -0.78 2.60 -33.56
C ALA A 41 -2.24 2.37 -33.11
N LEU A 42 -3.17 2.22 -34.06
CA LEU A 42 -4.57 1.86 -33.82
C LEU A 42 -4.79 0.35 -33.67
N SER A 43 -3.83 -0.47 -34.11
CA SER A 43 -3.78 -1.93 -33.89
C SER A 43 -3.03 -2.30 -32.62
N ILE A 44 -2.54 -1.32 -31.85
CA ILE A 44 -2.29 -1.53 -30.43
C ILE A 44 -3.68 -1.78 -29.84
N PRO A 45 -3.98 -2.99 -29.34
CA PRO A 45 -5.32 -3.34 -28.91
C PRO A 45 -5.73 -2.43 -27.76
N PHE A 46 -6.61 -1.47 -28.04
CA PHE A 46 -7.58 -1.04 -27.05
C PHE A 46 -8.43 -2.27 -26.75
N ILE A 47 -8.12 -2.90 -25.62
CA ILE A 47 -9.05 -3.65 -24.77
C ILE A 47 -9.83 -4.72 -25.53
N ASP A 48 -9.35 -5.95 -25.39
CA ASP A 48 -10.16 -7.15 -25.47
C ASP A 48 -11.38 -6.98 -24.52
N ARG A 49 -12.48 -6.50 -25.09
CA ARG A 49 -13.76 -6.29 -24.41
C ARG A 49 -14.61 -7.50 -24.75
N GLU A 50 -14.39 -8.57 -24.00
CA GLU A 50 -15.38 -9.52 -23.47
C GLU A 50 -14.68 -10.84 -23.11
N LYS A 51 -13.92 -10.81 -22.02
CA LYS A 51 -13.89 -11.95 -21.10
C LYS A 51 -14.23 -11.42 -19.73
N ASN A 52 -15.27 -12.00 -19.16
CA ASN A 52 -15.70 -11.80 -17.79
C ASN A 52 -14.70 -12.48 -16.84
N ASP A 53 -13.43 -12.15 -17.00
CA ASP A 53 -12.38 -12.52 -16.08
C ASP A 53 -12.39 -11.40 -15.05
N GLU A 54 -13.20 -11.62 -14.02
CA GLU A 54 -13.16 -10.92 -12.76
C GLU A 54 -11.68 -10.71 -12.40
N TYR A 55 -11.17 -9.50 -12.67
CA TYR A 55 -9.89 -9.09 -12.15
C TYR A 55 -10.11 -8.94 -10.65
N THR A 56 -10.02 -10.05 -9.93
CA THR A 56 -9.75 -10.02 -8.51
C THR A 56 -8.36 -9.40 -8.43
N VAL A 57 -8.31 -8.08 -8.30
CA VAL A 57 -7.19 -7.41 -7.68
C VAL A 57 -7.17 -8.02 -6.29
N LYS A 58 -6.46 -9.15 -6.15
CA LYS A 58 -5.98 -9.60 -4.86
C LYS A 58 -4.97 -8.54 -4.48
N ILE A 59 -5.47 -7.43 -3.94
CA ILE A 59 -4.71 -6.63 -3.01
C ILE A 59 -4.33 -7.68 -1.98
N ARG A 60 -3.10 -8.18 -2.06
CA ARG A 60 -2.45 -8.75 -0.89
C ARG A 60 -2.25 -7.53 0.01
N THR A 61 -3.34 -7.08 0.63
CA THR A 61 -3.30 -6.33 1.85
C THR A 61 -2.43 -7.21 2.71
N LYS A 62 -1.22 -6.73 3.05
CA LYS A 62 -0.41 -7.34 4.10
C LYS A 62 -1.41 -7.73 5.18
N ALA A 63 -1.45 -9.02 5.52
CA ALA A 63 -2.46 -9.59 6.41
C ALA A 63 -2.78 -8.55 7.49
N LEU A 64 -4.01 -8.05 7.47
CA LEU A 64 -4.41 -6.91 8.28
C LEU A 64 -4.10 -7.27 9.72
N THR A 65 -3.03 -6.68 10.24
CA THR A 65 -2.50 -7.06 11.55
C THR A 65 -3.48 -6.51 12.57
N LYS A 66 -4.36 -7.38 13.06
CA LYS A 66 -5.39 -7.00 14.07
C LYS A 66 -4.81 -6.94 15.48
N ALA A 67 -3.60 -7.46 15.67
CA ALA A 67 -2.95 -7.50 16.96
C ALA A 67 -1.43 -7.39 16.83
N VAL A 68 -0.81 -6.83 17.87
CA VAL A 68 0.63 -6.74 18.02
C VAL A 68 1.02 -7.34 19.37
N THR A 69 2.15 -8.04 19.40
CA THR A 69 2.65 -8.71 20.58
C THR A 69 4.02 -8.19 20.97
N VAL A 70 4.26 -8.04 22.27
CA VAL A 70 5.54 -7.60 22.85
C VAL A 70 5.87 -8.52 24.01
N LYS A 71 7.12 -8.98 24.09
CA LYS A 71 7.56 -9.89 25.14
C LYS A 71 7.91 -9.14 26.42
N VAL A 72 7.39 -9.63 27.54
CA VAL A 72 7.74 -9.19 28.89
C VAL A 72 9.16 -9.67 29.17
N GLY A 73 10.11 -8.74 29.08
CA GLY A 73 11.55 -9.03 29.20
C GLY A 73 12.39 -8.41 28.09
N ASP A 74 11.77 -8.03 26.96
CA ASP A 74 12.47 -7.22 25.95
C ASP A 74 12.86 -5.86 26.54
N LYS A 75 12.02 -5.36 27.45
CA LYS A 75 12.25 -4.14 28.24
C LYS A 75 11.63 -4.31 29.62
N GLU A 76 12.37 -3.92 30.67
CA GLU A 76 11.91 -3.96 32.06
C GLU A 76 10.59 -3.20 32.27
N ILE A 77 10.43 -2.08 31.57
CA ILE A 77 9.21 -1.25 31.60
C ILE A 77 7.96 -2.05 31.19
N VAL A 78 8.08 -3.01 30.27
CA VAL A 78 6.91 -3.81 29.84
C VAL A 78 6.39 -4.69 30.98
N SER A 79 7.26 -5.17 31.86
CA SER A 79 6.86 -5.90 33.06
C SER A 79 6.13 -5.04 34.10
N GLN A 80 6.22 -3.71 33.99
CA GLN A 80 5.55 -2.75 34.86
C GLN A 80 4.18 -2.32 34.32
N GLY A 81 3.63 -3.02 33.32
CA GLY A 81 2.31 -2.71 32.75
C GLY A 81 2.31 -1.60 31.70
N TYR A 82 3.43 -1.41 31.01
CA TYR A 82 3.58 -0.41 29.96
C TYR A 82 3.77 -1.04 28.58
N PHE A 83 3.23 -0.39 27.56
CA PHE A 83 3.32 -0.88 26.18
C PHE A 83 4.00 0.15 25.28
N PRO A 84 4.93 -0.26 24.39
CA PRO A 84 5.59 0.66 23.47
C PRO A 84 4.59 1.22 22.45
N VAL A 85 4.51 2.54 22.36
CA VAL A 85 3.54 3.23 21.51
C VAL A 85 3.82 2.96 20.02
N SER A 86 5.09 2.85 19.61
CA SER A 86 5.45 2.51 18.23
C SER A 86 4.86 1.17 17.75
N ALA A 87 4.71 0.20 18.65
CA ALA A 87 4.15 -1.11 18.30
C ALA A 87 2.66 -1.01 17.90
N LEU A 88 1.92 -0.03 18.44
CA LEU A 88 0.51 0.17 18.13
C LEU A 88 0.28 0.54 16.65
N ASN A 89 1.26 1.16 15.99
CA ASN A 89 1.21 1.48 14.57
C ASN A 89 1.21 0.22 13.67
N GLY A 90 1.52 -0.95 14.25
CA GLY A 90 1.37 -2.24 13.59
C GLY A 90 -0.08 -2.73 13.52
N ILE A 91 -1.00 -2.16 14.30
CA ILE A 91 -2.42 -2.56 14.31
C ILE A 91 -3.16 -1.84 13.18
N MET A 92 -3.93 -2.58 12.38
CA MET A 92 -4.74 -2.00 11.33
C MET A 92 -5.70 -0.93 11.87
N GLY A 93 -5.66 0.24 11.23
CA GLY A 93 -6.54 1.36 11.52
C GLY A 93 -6.05 2.23 12.68
N VAL A 94 -5.14 1.71 13.53
CA VAL A 94 -4.48 2.55 14.52
C VAL A 94 -3.47 3.43 13.82
N ARG A 95 -3.47 4.73 14.15
CA ARG A 95 -2.48 5.68 13.66
C ARG A 95 -1.76 6.30 14.83
N VAL A 96 -0.44 6.28 14.77
CA VAL A 96 0.42 6.98 15.72
C VAL A 96 1.19 8.06 14.96
N VAL A 97 1.08 9.32 15.41
CA VAL A 97 1.77 10.46 14.82
C VAL A 97 2.36 11.30 15.94
N GLY A 98 3.60 11.76 15.79
CA GLY A 98 4.21 12.66 16.76
C GLY A 98 5.71 12.46 16.90
N ASP A 99 6.26 13.10 17.92
CA ASP A 99 7.68 13.06 18.27
C ASP A 99 7.87 12.98 19.79
N SER A 100 9.10 13.23 20.25
CA SER A 100 9.45 13.18 21.68
C SER A 100 8.79 14.27 22.54
N LYS A 101 8.06 15.22 21.96
CA LYS A 101 7.37 16.29 22.68
C LYS A 101 5.87 16.07 22.78
N GLY A 102 5.31 15.33 21.83
CA GLY A 102 3.88 15.06 21.79
C GLY A 102 3.55 13.96 20.80
N ILE A 103 2.67 13.05 21.21
CA ILE A 103 2.23 11.91 20.41
C ILE A 103 0.71 11.88 20.36
N SER A 104 0.15 11.66 19.19
CA SER A 104 -1.27 11.47 18.94
C SER A 104 -1.51 10.04 18.46
N ILE A 105 -2.47 9.37 19.08
CA ILE A 105 -2.91 8.02 18.78
C ILE A 105 -4.39 8.10 18.39
N SER A 106 -4.74 7.67 17.17
CA SER A 106 -6.12 7.51 16.75
C SER A 106 -6.50 6.04 16.68
N ASN A 107 -7.70 5.71 17.15
CA ASN A 107 -8.24 4.37 17.08
C ASN A 107 -8.62 3.95 15.63
N PRO A 108 -8.92 2.65 15.38
CA PRO A 108 -9.27 2.16 14.05
C PRO A 108 -10.47 2.81 13.37
N SER A 109 -11.44 3.28 14.16
CA SER A 109 -12.61 4.02 13.64
C SER A 109 -12.31 5.49 13.35
N GLY A 110 -11.16 6.02 13.81
CA GLY A 110 -10.81 7.43 13.73
C GLY A 110 -11.70 8.36 14.57
N THR A 111 -12.54 7.79 15.43
CA THR A 111 -13.51 8.54 16.26
C THR A 111 -12.92 8.99 17.59
N GLU A 112 -11.86 8.34 18.04
CA GLU A 112 -11.15 8.70 19.26
C GLU A 112 -9.70 9.02 18.93
N VAL A 113 -9.27 10.19 19.40
CA VAL A 113 -7.90 10.67 19.35
C VAL A 113 -7.43 10.92 20.77
N MET A 114 -6.36 10.25 21.14
CA MET A 114 -5.64 10.45 22.38
C MET A 114 -4.33 11.16 22.08
N GLU A 115 -4.10 12.29 22.73
CA GLU A 115 -2.84 13.01 22.69
C GLU A 115 -2.11 12.85 24.02
N LEU A 116 -0.83 12.58 23.91
CA LEU A 116 0.08 12.23 24.99
C LEU A 116 1.21 13.23 25.00
N THR A 117 1.53 13.73 26.19
CA THR A 117 2.80 14.42 26.43
C THR A 117 3.71 13.43 27.16
N PRO A 118 4.88 13.08 26.63
CA PRO A 118 5.79 12.20 27.34
C PRO A 118 6.21 12.79 28.69
N ASP A 119 6.45 11.93 29.68
CA ASP A 119 6.76 12.27 31.07
C ASP A 119 5.64 13.06 31.81
N SER A 120 4.41 12.98 31.30
CA SER A 120 3.21 13.57 31.90
C SER A 120 2.17 12.50 32.20
N ASN A 121 1.43 12.68 33.30
CA ASN A 121 0.21 11.93 33.62
C ASN A 121 -1.06 12.64 33.12
N VAL A 122 -0.91 13.73 32.37
CA VAL A 122 -2.03 14.45 31.76
C VAL A 122 -2.08 14.09 30.28
N ILE A 123 -3.24 13.60 29.85
CA ILE A 123 -3.53 13.25 28.46
C ILE A 123 -4.70 14.08 27.94
N ILE A 124 -4.84 14.21 26.63
CA ILE A 124 -5.99 14.86 26.00
C ILE A 124 -6.74 13.78 25.22
N VAL A 125 -8.02 13.60 25.49
CA VAL A 125 -8.88 12.66 24.76
C VAL A 125 -9.98 13.44 24.09
N ASN A 126 -10.01 13.42 22.75
CA ASN A 126 -10.96 14.19 21.93
C ASN A 126 -11.03 15.67 22.36
N GLY A 127 -9.87 16.30 22.55
CA GLY A 127 -9.76 17.70 22.98
C GLY A 127 -10.04 17.98 24.46
N THR A 128 -10.35 16.96 25.27
CA THR A 128 -10.61 17.10 26.70
C THR A 128 -9.44 16.60 27.53
N TRP A 129 -8.94 17.44 28.43
CA TRP A 129 -7.90 17.08 29.40
C TRP A 129 -8.39 16.00 30.37
N LYS A 130 -7.58 14.97 30.58
CA LYS A 130 -7.81 13.87 31.52
C LYS A 130 -6.53 13.61 32.31
N GLN A 131 -6.70 13.31 33.59
CA GLN A 131 -5.60 12.85 34.43
C GLN A 131 -5.58 11.32 34.44
N ALA A 132 -4.46 10.75 34.04
CA ALA A 132 -4.15 9.34 34.15
C ALA A 132 -3.60 9.03 35.54
N GLU A 133 -3.79 7.79 35.98
CA GLU A 133 -3.22 7.28 37.23
C GLU A 133 -1.70 7.15 37.10
N ASN A 134 -1.24 6.63 35.95
CA ASN A 134 0.17 6.43 35.63
C ASN A 134 0.67 7.47 34.63
N THR A 135 1.96 7.77 34.71
CA THR A 135 2.65 8.73 33.84
C THR A 135 3.04 8.06 32.54
N VAL A 136 2.87 8.74 31.40
CA VAL A 136 3.41 8.28 30.11
C VAL A 136 4.93 8.42 30.16
N LEU A 137 5.68 7.38 29.81
CA LEU A 137 7.15 7.39 29.97
C LEU A 137 7.87 7.58 28.64
N TYR A 138 8.90 8.44 28.59
CA TYR A 138 9.84 8.47 27.48
C TYR A 138 11.17 7.83 27.89
N LYS A 139 11.55 6.72 27.27
CA LYS A 139 12.83 6.05 27.56
C LYS A 139 13.42 5.41 26.32
N ASP A 140 14.74 5.53 26.15
CA ASP A 140 15.49 4.90 25.05
C ASP A 140 14.95 5.29 23.66
N GLY A 141 14.49 6.53 23.51
CA GLY A 141 13.93 7.05 22.26
C GLY A 141 12.50 6.59 21.94
N GLU A 142 11.86 5.86 22.84
CA GLU A 142 10.52 5.29 22.68
C GLU A 142 9.57 5.84 23.74
N CYS A 143 8.30 5.99 23.38
CA CYS A 143 7.25 6.35 24.33
C CYS A 143 6.51 5.09 24.79
N TYR A 144 6.25 4.99 26.08
CA TYR A 144 5.53 3.89 26.68
C TYR A 144 4.26 4.39 27.34
N LEU A 145 3.16 3.74 26.98
CA LEU A 145 1.83 4.05 27.47
C LEU A 145 1.41 2.99 28.49
N PRO A 146 0.90 3.39 29.67
CA PRO A 146 0.22 2.47 30.58
C PRO A 146 -0.88 1.68 29.87
N MET A 147 -0.94 0.38 30.11
CA MET A 147 -1.89 -0.52 29.41
C MET A 147 -3.35 -0.20 29.71
N ASP A 148 -3.65 0.29 30.91
CA ASP A 148 -4.99 0.74 31.30
C ASP A 148 -5.50 1.89 30.42
N LEU A 149 -4.61 2.80 30.00
CA LEU A 149 -4.97 3.89 29.09
C LEU A 149 -5.27 3.39 27.68
N ILE A 150 -4.58 2.34 27.23
CA ILE A 150 -4.83 1.71 25.93
C ILE A 150 -6.26 1.18 25.92
N GLU A 151 -6.63 0.34 26.88
CA GLU A 151 -7.96 -0.25 26.92
C GLU A 151 -9.06 0.80 27.06
N LYS A 152 -8.83 1.80 27.91
CA LYS A 152 -9.85 2.79 28.27
C LYS A 152 -10.21 3.77 27.15
N TYR A 153 -9.27 4.09 26.26
CA TYR A 153 -9.40 5.26 25.37
C TYR A 153 -9.02 5.00 23.91
N THR A 154 -8.61 3.78 23.55
CA THR A 154 -8.27 3.44 22.15
C THR A 154 -9.20 2.38 21.55
N CYS A 155 -10.19 1.90 22.32
CA CYS A 155 -11.05 0.78 21.93
C CYS A 155 -10.26 -0.49 21.51
N LEU A 156 -9.03 -0.62 22.01
CA LEU A 156 -8.18 -1.80 21.87
C LEU A 156 -8.33 -2.68 23.11
N SER A 157 -8.09 -3.98 22.96
CA SER A 157 -8.07 -4.95 24.04
C SER A 157 -6.62 -5.32 24.35
N VAL A 158 -6.27 -5.41 25.63
CA VAL A 158 -4.95 -5.87 26.07
C VAL A 158 -5.13 -7.25 26.71
N SER A 159 -4.30 -8.21 26.32
CA SER A 159 -4.25 -9.52 26.97
C SER A 159 -2.82 -9.88 27.31
N TYR A 160 -2.66 -10.64 28.39
CA TYR A 160 -1.37 -11.14 28.84
C TYR A 160 -1.39 -12.67 28.84
N ASP A 161 -0.42 -13.27 28.15
CA ASP A 161 -0.16 -14.70 28.23
C ASP A 161 1.02 -14.94 29.19
N GLU A 162 0.72 -15.50 30.36
CA GLU A 162 1.72 -15.82 31.39
C GLU A 162 2.72 -16.87 30.92
N THR A 163 2.30 -17.83 30.08
CA THR A 163 3.12 -18.97 29.66
C THR A 163 4.23 -18.52 28.72
N SER A 164 3.89 -17.66 27.77
CA SER A 164 4.85 -17.10 26.80
C SER A 164 5.43 -15.76 27.25
N SER A 165 4.92 -15.19 28.35
CA SER A 165 5.24 -13.86 28.85
C SER A 165 5.08 -12.80 27.76
N LEU A 166 3.90 -12.79 27.10
CA LEU A 166 3.59 -11.87 26.00
C LEU A 166 2.40 -10.98 26.34
N TYR A 167 2.57 -9.67 26.15
CA TYR A 167 1.43 -8.76 26.04
C TYR A 167 0.98 -8.67 24.59
N THR A 168 -0.32 -8.81 24.38
CA THR A 168 -0.97 -8.67 23.08
C THR A 168 -1.93 -7.50 23.14
N VAL A 169 -1.84 -6.58 22.19
CA VAL A 169 -2.82 -5.50 21.99
C VAL A 169 -3.53 -5.74 20.68
N SER A 170 -4.86 -5.79 20.69
CA SER A 170 -5.68 -6.08 19.52
C SER A 170 -6.87 -5.13 19.39
N THR A 171 -7.47 -5.06 18.21
CA THR A 171 -8.75 -4.36 18.03
C THR A 171 -9.87 -5.07 18.79
N SER A 172 -10.70 -4.36 19.54
CA SER A 172 -11.88 -4.94 20.21
C SER A 172 -12.74 -5.76 19.22
N GLY A 173 -13.09 -7.00 19.60
CA GLY A 173 -13.76 -7.96 18.72
C GLY A 173 -12.82 -8.85 17.88
N ALA A 174 -11.50 -8.76 18.07
CA ALA A 174 -10.55 -9.80 17.66
C ALA A 174 -10.56 -10.95 18.67
N GLU A 175 -11.72 -11.55 18.90
CA GLU A 175 -11.79 -12.88 19.50
C GLU A 175 -11.19 -13.87 18.48
N ASP A 176 -10.36 -14.81 18.95
CA ASP A 176 -9.58 -15.78 18.17
C ASP A 176 -8.39 -15.26 17.35
N ILE A 177 -7.30 -14.94 18.05
CA ILE A 177 -5.96 -15.21 17.51
C ILE A 177 -5.35 -16.34 18.33
N SER A 178 -5.77 -17.57 18.00
CA SER A 178 -5.04 -18.76 18.44
C SER A 178 -3.62 -18.66 17.90
N PHE A 179 -2.66 -18.65 18.83
CA PHE A 179 -1.24 -18.67 18.55
C PHE A 179 -0.89 -19.99 17.85
N PHE A 180 -0.87 -20.00 16.51
CA PHE A 180 -0.11 -21.01 15.80
C PHE A 180 1.34 -20.54 15.74
N PRO A 181 2.27 -21.14 16.52
CA PRO A 181 3.68 -20.89 16.29
C PRO A 181 3.99 -21.26 14.84
N LYS A 182 4.56 -20.31 14.08
CA LYS A 182 5.21 -20.56 12.79
C LYS A 182 6.40 -21.48 13.05
N ASN A 183 6.16 -22.79 13.17
CA ASN A 183 7.12 -23.89 13.04
C ASN A 183 6.37 -25.22 13.16
N ALA A 184 5.60 -25.56 12.13
CA ALA A 184 5.21 -26.95 11.86
C ALA A 184 5.43 -27.22 10.37
N VAL A 185 6.69 -27.12 9.94
CA VAL A 185 7.15 -27.91 8.80
C VAL A 185 7.30 -29.33 9.34
N SER A 186 6.35 -30.18 8.99
CA SER A 186 6.49 -31.64 9.13
C SER A 186 6.14 -32.22 7.77
N ASP A 187 7.17 -32.36 6.94
CA ASP A 187 7.20 -33.34 5.88
C ASP A 187 6.75 -34.69 6.45
N VAL A 188 5.63 -35.22 5.95
CA VAL A 188 5.37 -36.66 6.02
C VAL A 188 5.07 -37.11 4.60
N PRO A 189 5.96 -37.88 3.96
CA PRO A 189 5.71 -38.41 2.63
C PRO A 189 4.59 -39.43 2.70
N GLU A 190 3.59 -39.22 1.86
CA GLU A 190 2.51 -40.16 1.55
C GLU A 190 3.14 -41.44 0.97
N LYS A 191 3.39 -42.43 1.83
CA LYS A 191 3.70 -43.79 1.41
C LYS A 191 2.73 -44.79 2.04
N VAL A 192 1.84 -45.26 1.17
CA VAL A 192 1.51 -46.68 0.95
C VAL A 192 0.94 -47.42 2.15
N LEU A 193 -0.37 -47.63 2.11
CA LEU A 193 -0.96 -48.89 2.56
C LEU A 193 -1.96 -49.36 1.49
N ALA A 194 -1.37 -50.01 0.48
CA ALA A 194 -2.03 -51.12 -0.19
C ALA A 194 -1.79 -52.37 0.68
N LYS A 195 -2.86 -52.91 1.26
CA LYS A 195 -3.13 -54.36 1.33
C LYS A 195 -4.52 -54.61 1.89
#